data_AF-A0A2I1D1S1-F1
#
_entry.id   AF-A0A2I1D1S1-F1
#
_cell.length_a   1.000
_cell.length_b   1.000
_cell.length_c   1.000
_cell.angle_alpha   90.00
_cell.angle_beta   90.00
_cell.angle_gamma   90.00
#
_symmetry.space_group_name_H-M   'P 1'
#
loop_
_entity.id
_entity.type
_entity.pdbx_description
1 polymer ?
#
loop_
_entity_poly.entity_id
_entity_poly.type
_entity_poly.pdbx_seq_one_letter_code
_entity_poly.pdbx_strand_id
1 'polypeptide(L)' 'MLYFTQGYSENIQDLVNGAVFHEDHSELVIVKDIDIFSLCEHHMVPFTGKVQYSLDPRVSGSLWSAFTCA' A
#
# COMPACT_ATOMS: atom_id res chain seq x y z
N MET A 1 7.22 4.94 20.32
CA MET A 1 7.54 3.66 19.65
C MET A 1 6.30 2.92 19.15
N LEU A 2 5.15 3.00 19.84
CA LEU A 2 3.92 2.25 19.48
C LEU A 2 3.32 2.57 18.10
N TYR A 3 3.50 3.79 17.57
CA TYR A 3 2.83 4.22 16.32
C TYR A 3 3.40 3.55 15.06
N PHE A 4 4.73 3.48 14.89
CA PHE A 4 5.34 2.92 13.67
C PHE A 4 5.16 1.41 13.50
N THR A 5 4.67 0.72 14.53
CA THR A 5 4.43 -0.72 14.53
C THR A 5 2.95 -1.05 14.75
N GLN A 6 2.04 -0.08 14.67
CA GLN A 6 0.60 -0.29 14.93
C GLN A 6 -0.04 -1.26 13.93
N GLY A 7 0.48 -1.32 12.70
CA GLY A 7 0.00 -2.22 11.66
C GLY A 7 0.06 -3.72 12.00
N TYR A 8 0.86 -4.13 13.00
CA TYR A 8 0.86 -5.53 13.47
C TYR A 8 -0.45 -5.93 14.17
N SER A 9 -1.19 -4.95 14.71
CA SER A 9 -2.46 -5.17 15.41
C SER A 9 -3.68 -4.83 14.54
N GLU A 10 -3.47 -4.46 13.28
CA GLU A 10 -4.55 -4.13 12.35
C GLU A 10 -4.97 -5.34 11.52
N ASN A 11 -6.25 -5.43 11.18
CA ASN A 11 -6.80 -6.48 10.34
C ASN A 11 -7.21 -5.91 8.97
N ILE A 12 -6.81 -6.57 7.89
CA ILE A 12 -7.10 -6.13 6.52
C ILE A 12 -8.61 -6.07 6.25
N GLN A 13 -9.39 -7.02 6.79
CA GLN A 13 -10.84 -7.06 6.56
C GLN A 13 -11.54 -5.85 7.18
N ASP A 14 -11.12 -5.47 8.39
CA ASP A 14 -11.65 -4.29 9.09
C ASP A 14 -11.24 -2.99 8.39
N LEU A 15 -10.01 -2.92 7.85
CA LEU A 15 -9.52 -1.75 7.11
C LEU A 15 -10.22 -1.55 5.76
N VAL A 16 -10.49 -2.65 5.03
CA VAL A 16 -11.19 -2.58 3.73
C VAL A 16 -12.66 -2.20 3.93
N ASN A 17 -13.26 -2.52 5.08
CA ASN A 17 -14.61 -2.12 5.47
C ASN A 17 -15.68 -2.40 4.39
N GLY A 18 -15.53 -3.51 3.67
CA GLY A 18 -16.44 -3.89 2.58
C GLY A 18 -16.52 -2.88 1.42
N ALA A 19 -15.56 -1.96 1.29
CA ALA A 19 -15.47 -0.96 0.22
C ALA A 19 -15.03 -1.58 -1.11
N VAL A 20 -15.65 -2.70 -1.49
CA VAL A 20 -15.41 -3.43 -2.74
C VAL A 20 -16.65 -3.26 -3.62
N PHE A 21 -16.53 -2.41 -4.63
CA PHE A 21 -17.61 -2.11 -5.56
C PHE A 21 -17.45 -2.96 -6.82
N HIS A 22 -18.56 -3.52 -7.30
CA HIS A 22 -18.59 -4.34 -8.52
C HIS A 22 -19.20 -3.47 -9.63
N GLU A 23 -18.33 -2.76 -10.34
CA GLU A 23 -18.68 -1.98 -11.52
C GLU A 23 -17.91 -2.54 -12.72
N ASP A 24 -18.58 -2.63 -13.88
CA ASP A 24 -17.99 -3.14 -15.12
C ASP A 24 -17.08 -2.09 -15.79
N HIS A 25 -16.09 -1.61 -15.04
CA HIS A 25 -15.05 -0.72 -15.54
C HIS A 25 -13.85 -1.55 -15.99
N SER A 26 -13.51 -1.47 -17.28
CA SER A 26 -12.39 -2.19 -17.90
C SER A 26 -11.13 -1.34 -18.06
N GLU A 27 -11.10 -0.17 -17.43
CA GLU A 27 -10.01 0.79 -17.49
C GLU A 27 -8.97 0.51 -16.39
N LEU A 28 -7.69 0.79 -16.68
CA LEU A 28 -6.61 0.67 -15.71
C LEU A 28 -6.76 1.76 -14.64
N VAL A 29 -6.87 1.37 -13.38
CA VAL A 29 -6.90 2.31 -12.26
C VAL A 29 -5.48 2.51 -11.75
N ILE A 30 -5.03 3.75 -11.55
CA ILE A 30 -3.71 4.03 -10.98
C ILE A 30 -3.83 5.01 -9.82
N VAL A 31 -3.35 4.58 -8.65
CA VAL A 31 -3.19 5.40 -7.45
C VAL A 31 -1.70 5.70 -7.28
N LYS A 32 -1.35 6.99 -7.28
CA LYS A 32 0.04 7.46 -7.14
C LYS A 32 0.16 8.39 -5.94
N ASP A 33 1.40 8.69 -5.59
CA ASP A 33 1.77 9.71 -4.59
C ASP A 33 1.26 9.42 -3.18
N ILE A 34 1.12 8.14 -2.83
CA ILE A 34 0.83 7.72 -1.46
C ILE A 34 2.11 7.83 -0.63
N ASP A 35 2.10 8.72 0.36
CA ASP A 35 3.24 8.87 1.28
C ASP A 35 3.33 7.69 2.25
N ILE A 36 4.51 7.09 2.37
CA ILE A 36 4.80 6.00 3.29
C ILE A 36 5.87 6.44 4.29
N PHE A 37 5.63 6.09 5.55
CA PHE A 37 6.56 6.22 6.66
C PHE A 37 6.67 4.84 7.33
N SER A 38 7.88 4.29 7.42
CA SER A 38 8.11 2.97 8.02
C SER A 38 9.47 2.89 8.70
N LEU A 39 9.79 1.74 9.28
CA LEU A 39 11.05 1.44 9.94
C LEU A 39 11.78 0.34 9.18
N CYS A 40 13.08 0.52 8.95
CA CYS A 40 13.95 -0.55 8.48
C CYS A 40 14.10 -1.59 9.59
N GLU A 41 13.78 -2.85 9.31
CA GLU A 41 13.85 -3.93 10.29
C GLU A 41 15.27 -4.21 10.82
N HIS A 42 16.29 -3.99 9.99
CA HIS A 42 17.69 -4.31 10.33
C HIS A 42 18.32 -3.28 11.27
N HIS A 43 17.95 -2.02 11.12
CA HIS A 43 18.60 -0.90 11.82
C HIS A 43 17.64 -0.13 12.72
N MET A 44 16.34 -0.42 12.66
CA MET A 44 15.26 0.34 13.30
C MET A 44 15.31 1.84 12.98
N VAL A 45 15.86 2.19 11.81
CA VAL A 45 15.93 3.56 11.31
C VAL A 45 14.70 3.85 10.46
N PRO A 46 14.04 5.02 10.64
CA PRO A 46 12.93 5.41 9.79
C PRO A 46 13.33 5.56 8.32
N PHE A 47 12.50 5.07 7.42
CA PHE A 47 12.55 5.41 6.01
C PHE A 47 11.22 5.98 5.54
N THR A 48 11.29 6.91 4.60
CA THR A 48 10.13 7.59 4.03
C THR A 48 10.18 7.51 2.52
N GLY A 49 9.04 7.36 1.87
CA GLY A 49 8.98 7.26 0.41
C GLY A 49 7.59 7.47 -0.13
N LYS A 50 7.45 7.30 -1.45
CA LYS A 50 6.15 7.30 -2.14
C LYS A 50 5.88 5.93 -2.73
N VAL A 51 4.67 5.43 -2.57
CA VAL A 51 4.22 4.21 -3.25
C VAL A 51 3.21 4.54 -4.34
N GLN A 52 3.23 3.69 -5.35
CA GLN A 52 2.33 3.74 -6.49
C GLN A 52 1.71 2.35 -6.63
N TYR A 53 0.41 2.32 -6.85
CA TYR A 53 -0.36 1.11 -7.06
C TYR A 53 -1.18 1.30 -8.33
N SER A 54 -1.11 0.36 -9.25
CA SER A 54 -2.05 0.27 -10.37
C SER A 54 -2.91 -0.96 -10.16
N LEU A 55 -4.12 -1.01 -10.69
CA LEU A 55 -4.94 -2.22 -10.74
C LEU A 55 -5.45 -2.36 -12.17
N ASP A 56 -5.09 -3.47 -12.81
CA ASP A 56 -5.70 -3.88 -14.07
C ASP A 56 -6.84 -4.86 -13.74
N PRO A 57 -8.11 -4.50 -13.93
CA PRO A 57 -9.23 -5.40 -13.69
C PRO A 57 -9.22 -6.66 -14.58
N ARG A 58 -8.41 -6.70 -15.65
CA ARG A 58 -8.24 -7.85 -16.55
C ARG A 58 -7.10 -8.80 -16.17
N VAL A 59 -6.16 -8.35 -15.34
CA VAL A 59 -4.98 -9.12 -14.94
C VAL A 59 -4.86 -9.02 -13.43
N SER A 60 -5.05 -10.13 -12.71
CA SER A 60 -5.09 -10.19 -11.24
C SER A 60 -3.72 -9.97 -10.56
N GLY A 61 -2.86 -9.14 -11.13
CA GLY A 61 -1.51 -8.90 -10.64
C GLY A 61 -1.13 -7.47 -10.91
N SER A 62 -0.83 -6.75 -9.84
CA SER A 62 -0.30 -5.40 -9.95
C SER A 62 0.58 -5.07 -8.76
N LEU A 63 1.85 -4.83 -9.04
CA LEU A 63 2.82 -4.30 -8.09
C LEU A 63 4.03 -3.75 -8.86
N TRP A 64 4.23 -2.43 -8.78
CA TRP A 64 5.51 -1.79 -9.04
C TRP A 64 5.70 -0.72 -7.97
N SER A 65 6.40 -1.07 -6.89
CA SER A 65 6.85 -0.12 -5.88
C SER A 65 8.34 0.15 -6.09
N ALA A 66 8.65 1.38 -6.51
CA ALA A 66 10.01 1.91 -6.46
C ALA A 66 10.25 2.45 -5.05
N PHE A 67 10.71 1.60 -4.13
CA PHE A 67 11.23 2.07 -2.85
C PHE A 67 12.63 2.63 -3.06
N THR A 68 12.81 3.94 -2.90
CA THR A 68 14.15 4.50 -2.71
C THR A 68 14.53 4.27 -1.26
N CYS A 69 15.32 3.20 -1.03
CA CYS A 69 15.99 2.99 0.25
C CYS A 69 17.08 4.09 0.37
N ALA A 70 17.00 4.90 1.42
CA ALA A 70 18.09 5.78 1.83
C ALA A 70 18.94 5.06 2.89
#